data_AF-A0AA41VED7-F1
#
_entry.id   AF-A0AA41VED7-F1
#
_cell.length_a   1.000
_cell.length_b   1.000
_cell.length_c   1.000
_cell.angle_alpha   90.00
_cell.angle_beta   90.00
_cell.angle_gamma   90.00
#
_symmetry.space_group_name_H-M   'P 1'
#
loop_
_entity.id
_entity.type
_entity.pdbx_description
1 polymer ?
#
loop_
_entity_poly.entity_id
_entity_poly.type
_entity_poly.pdbx_seq_one_letter_code
_entity_poly.pdbx_strand_id
1 'polypeptide(L)'
;MDIESGSIDLKSNTATISKHNFLWGWFKALFTKLMNNVTDFTDKVKKLGKDDPRRITHSIKVGVTLALVSLLYYFSPVYGGFGSSTMWAILTVVVVFEFSVGATLGKGLNRAIATFLAGALGVGAHHLATLAGTEGEPILLGLFVFLLAAVASFSRFFPGIKARYDYGVLIFILTFSLVSVSGYREDKIIRLALHRFSTIIIGGLSCVVISIFVFPVWAGEDLHKLISLNIEKLGDFLQAFGGEYFENVDKDGLIPKDDKKTFLHLHGYKTILNSKTAEESFANFASWEPPHGRFGYRHPWKQYLKIGASTRHCAYRIEALSNCINNSQTQPLEFKKIVQKGCMEMSIESGKALKELSIAIKTMKHIPDSVLTHLKNSISAADNLKSSLRTATLENANIFDLIPAAKVTTLLIEVIGCIGNIVDSVNELSHLAKFKGAETTATLLDKPKPQLHREETLKSITVETTNHGNATHAVITVCALSTALESGILEDPLIL
;
A
#
# COMPACT_ATOMS: atom_id res chain seq x y z
N MET A 1 -80.20 -14.50 46.63
CA MET A 1 -79.88 -13.08 46.88
C MET A 1 -78.38 -13.02 47.00
N ASP A 2 -77.77 -12.43 45.97
CA ASP A 2 -76.34 -12.29 45.74
C ASP A 2 -75.66 -11.34 46.73
N ILE A 3 -74.32 -11.35 46.62
CA ILE A 3 -73.30 -10.29 46.77
C ILE A 3 -72.27 -10.67 47.84
N GLU A 4 -70.95 -10.58 47.65
CA GLU A 4 -70.03 -10.65 46.50
C GLU A 4 -68.63 -10.67 47.16
N SER A 5 -67.68 -11.36 46.55
CA SER A 5 -66.30 -11.50 47.00
C SER A 5 -65.51 -10.19 46.96
N GLY A 6 -64.68 -9.96 47.97
CA GLY A 6 -63.63 -8.93 47.94
C GLY A 6 -62.24 -9.55 48.08
N SER A 7 -61.76 -10.21 47.03
CA SER A 7 -60.33 -10.55 46.86
C SER A 7 -59.62 -9.32 46.29
N ILE A 8 -59.00 -8.52 47.15
CA ILE A 8 -58.15 -7.39 46.76
C ILE A 8 -56.78 -7.59 47.43
N ASP A 9 -55.72 -7.37 46.65
CA ASP A 9 -54.31 -7.20 47.07
C ASP A 9 -53.29 -8.36 47.05
N LEU A 10 -53.43 -9.38 46.20
CA LEU A 10 -52.29 -10.27 45.87
C LEU A 10 -51.84 -10.25 44.39
N LYS A 11 -52.62 -9.67 43.48
CA LYS A 11 -52.28 -9.61 42.04
C LYS A 11 -51.50 -8.36 41.62
N SER A 12 -51.54 -7.26 42.38
CA SER A 12 -50.83 -6.01 42.02
C SER A 12 -49.34 -6.04 42.39
N ASN A 13 -48.97 -6.68 43.51
CA ASN A 13 -47.59 -6.79 43.97
C ASN A 13 -46.76 -7.83 43.18
N THR A 14 -47.39 -8.91 42.71
CA THR A 14 -46.69 -9.94 41.91
C THR A 14 -46.39 -9.47 40.48
N ALA A 15 -47.25 -8.65 39.89
CA ALA A 15 -47.04 -8.07 38.55
C ALA A 15 -45.95 -6.97 38.54
N THR A 16 -45.82 -6.20 39.62
CA THR A 16 -44.79 -5.17 39.77
C THR A 16 -43.41 -5.76 40.07
N ILE A 17 -43.32 -6.80 40.91
CA ILE A 17 -42.07 -7.53 41.19
C ILE A 17 -41.56 -8.25 39.93
N SER A 18 -42.45 -8.83 39.12
CA SER A 18 -42.10 -9.50 37.85
C SER A 18 -41.52 -8.52 36.81
N LYS A 19 -42.14 -7.35 36.63
CA LYS A 19 -41.63 -6.30 35.72
C LYS A 19 -40.28 -5.75 36.20
N HIS A 20 -40.09 -5.58 37.50
CA HIS A 20 -38.83 -5.10 38.07
C HIS A 20 -37.68 -6.09 37.82
N ASN A 21 -37.92 -7.40 38.00
CA ASN A 21 -36.92 -8.44 37.73
C ASN A 21 -36.58 -8.59 36.24
N PHE A 22 -37.56 -8.39 35.35
CA PHE A 22 -37.34 -8.39 33.90
C PHE A 22 -36.54 -7.16 33.43
N LEU A 23 -36.90 -5.97 33.91
CA LEU A 23 -36.16 -4.72 33.62
C LEU A 23 -34.74 -4.76 34.19
N TRP A 24 -34.56 -5.30 35.39
CA TRP A 24 -33.25 -5.49 36.01
C TRP A 24 -32.39 -6.50 35.24
N GLY A 25 -32.98 -7.61 34.78
CA GLY A 25 -32.29 -8.58 33.92
C GLY A 25 -31.86 -7.99 32.58
N TRP A 26 -32.72 -7.20 31.94
CA TRP A 26 -32.42 -6.49 30.70
C TRP A 26 -31.32 -5.43 30.88
N PHE A 27 -31.37 -4.65 31.96
CA PHE A 27 -30.35 -3.66 32.29
C PHE A 27 -29.01 -4.32 32.59
N LYS A 28 -29.00 -5.43 33.34
CA LYS A 28 -27.78 -6.21 33.61
C LYS A 28 -27.20 -6.81 32.32
N ALA A 29 -28.04 -7.28 31.39
CA ALA A 29 -27.58 -7.77 30.09
C ALA A 29 -26.98 -6.65 29.22
N LEU A 30 -27.60 -5.47 29.19
CA LEU A 30 -27.06 -4.29 28.51
C LEU A 30 -25.73 -3.83 29.12
N PHE A 31 -25.64 -3.79 30.45
CA PHE A 31 -24.42 -3.43 31.16
C PHE A 31 -23.30 -4.46 30.91
N THR A 32 -23.62 -5.76 30.93
CA THR A 32 -22.66 -6.83 30.64
C THR A 32 -22.18 -6.75 29.18
N LYS A 33 -23.08 -6.46 28.23
CA LYS A 33 -22.73 -6.24 26.82
C LYS A 33 -21.85 -5.00 26.64
N LEU A 34 -22.14 -3.91 27.36
CA LEU A 34 -21.31 -2.71 27.37
C LEU A 34 -19.92 -3.00 27.93
N MET A 35 -19.84 -3.71 29.06
CA MET A 35 -18.57 -4.10 29.69
C MET A 35 -17.75 -5.03 28.79
N ASN A 36 -18.37 -6.03 28.14
CA ASN A 36 -17.69 -6.91 27.19
C ASN A 36 -17.17 -6.14 25.97
N ASN A 37 -17.91 -5.13 25.49
CA ASN A 37 -17.47 -4.25 24.42
C ASN A 37 -16.29 -3.36 24.88
N VAL A 38 -16.31 -2.87 26.11
CA VAL A 38 -15.20 -2.12 26.71
C VAL A 38 -13.97 -3.00 26.85
N THR A 39 -14.12 -4.25 27.31
CA THR A 39 -12.98 -5.19 27.44
C THR A 39 -12.39 -5.53 26.07
N ASP A 40 -13.21 -5.86 25.07
CA ASP A 40 -12.75 -6.10 23.70
C ASP A 40 -12.07 -4.87 23.09
N PHE A 41 -12.60 -3.67 23.36
CA PHE A 41 -11.96 -2.42 22.98
C PHE A 41 -10.60 -2.23 23.68
N THR A 42 -10.50 -2.52 24.98
CA THR A 42 -9.23 -2.42 25.72
C THR A 42 -8.20 -3.42 25.21
N ASP A 43 -8.61 -4.65 24.87
CA ASP A 43 -7.73 -5.65 24.29
C ASP A 43 -7.25 -5.24 22.90
N LYS A 44 -8.13 -4.65 22.08
CA LYS A 44 -7.77 -4.06 20.78
C LYS A 44 -6.77 -2.91 20.94
N VAL A 45 -6.99 -1.99 21.89
CA VAL A 45 -6.06 -0.87 22.16
C VAL A 45 -4.71 -1.39 22.65
N LYS A 46 -4.72 -2.37 23.58
CA LYS A 46 -3.51 -3.02 24.09
C LYS A 46 -2.75 -3.74 22.98
N LYS A 47 -3.46 -4.41 22.09
CA LYS A 47 -2.88 -5.05 20.90
C LYS A 47 -2.28 -4.02 19.95
N LEU A 48 -3.00 -2.92 19.66
CA LEU A 48 -2.53 -1.84 18.79
C LEU A 48 -1.22 -1.22 19.27
N GLY A 49 -1.10 -1.01 20.58
CA GLY A 49 0.10 -0.48 21.21
C GLY A 49 1.26 -1.48 21.27
N LYS A 50 0.97 -2.78 21.40
CA LYS A 50 1.97 -3.86 21.34
C LYS A 50 2.48 -4.11 19.92
N ASP A 51 1.60 -4.03 18.92
CA ASP A 51 1.93 -4.29 17.52
C ASP A 51 2.82 -3.17 16.95
N ASP A 52 2.57 -1.91 17.31
CA ASP A 52 3.45 -0.79 16.97
C ASP A 52 3.50 0.27 18.11
N PRO A 53 4.52 0.21 18.99
CA PRO A 53 4.65 1.13 20.12
C PRO A 53 4.85 2.60 19.69
N ARG A 54 5.22 2.85 18.43
CA ARG A 54 5.33 4.20 17.88
C ARG A 54 3.97 4.89 17.83
N ARG A 55 2.85 4.14 17.78
CA ARG A 55 1.49 4.68 17.83
C ARG A 55 1.17 5.33 19.17
N ILE A 56 1.60 4.72 20.28
CA ILE A 56 1.47 5.31 21.61
C ILE A 56 2.27 6.61 21.68
N THR A 57 3.53 6.54 21.22
CA THR A 57 4.42 7.71 21.21
C THR A 57 3.84 8.84 20.38
N HIS A 58 3.29 8.55 19.20
CA HIS A 58 2.61 9.52 18.35
C HIS A 58 1.40 10.15 19.04
N SER A 59 0.51 9.37 19.65
CA SER A 59 -0.65 9.91 20.38
C SER A 59 -0.24 10.88 21.50
N ILE A 60 0.84 10.56 22.23
CA ILE A 60 1.40 11.44 23.25
C ILE A 60 1.95 12.73 22.61
N LYS A 61 2.67 12.65 21.49
CA LYS A 61 3.18 13.84 20.78
C LYS A 61 2.07 14.79 20.36
N VAL A 62 0.97 14.25 19.83
CA VAL A 62 -0.20 15.06 19.42
C VAL A 62 -0.78 15.77 20.66
N GLY A 63 -0.98 15.04 21.75
CA GLY A 63 -1.47 15.61 23.02
C GLY A 63 -0.57 16.69 23.59
N VAL A 64 0.75 16.46 23.62
CA VAL A 64 1.76 17.44 24.08
C VAL A 64 1.76 18.67 23.18
N THR A 65 1.66 18.51 21.86
CA THR A 65 1.62 19.64 20.91
C THR A 65 0.36 20.46 21.10
N LEU A 66 -0.80 19.82 21.27
CA LEU A 66 -2.06 20.52 21.57
C LEU A 66 -1.98 21.26 22.91
N ALA A 67 -1.44 20.64 23.95
CA ALA A 67 -1.24 21.28 25.24
C ALA A 67 -0.29 22.49 25.14
N LEU A 68 0.81 22.36 24.40
CA LEU A 68 1.78 23.44 24.19
C LEU A 68 1.17 24.62 23.43
N VAL A 69 0.51 24.35 22.30
CA VAL A 69 -0.16 25.40 21.50
C VAL A 69 -1.30 26.05 22.29
N SER A 70 -2.02 25.28 23.10
CA SER A 70 -3.07 25.82 23.98
C SER A 70 -2.48 26.61 25.15
N LEU A 71 -1.33 26.22 25.70
CA LEU A 71 -0.68 26.95 26.79
C LEU A 71 -0.14 28.30 26.29
N LEU A 72 0.39 28.35 25.07
CA LEU A 72 0.84 29.59 24.43
C LEU A 72 -0.27 30.64 24.30
N TYR A 73 -1.54 30.23 24.28
CA TYR A 73 -2.68 31.15 24.35
C TYR A 73 -2.76 31.92 25.66
N TYR A 74 -2.49 31.25 26.79
CA TYR A 74 -2.56 31.85 28.12
C TYR A 74 -1.35 32.75 28.42
N PHE A 75 -0.26 32.62 27.67
CA PHE A 75 0.89 33.51 27.76
C PHE A 75 0.67 34.83 26.98
N SER A 76 0.11 35.80 27.69
CA SER A 76 -0.25 37.16 27.24
C SER A 76 0.81 37.95 26.44
N PRO A 77 2.14 37.87 26.69
CA PRO A 77 3.10 38.66 25.89
C PRO A 77 3.33 38.15 24.46
N VAL A 78 2.99 36.89 24.14
CA VAL A 78 3.14 36.32 22.78
C VAL A 78 1.83 36.34 22.01
N TYR A 79 0.69 36.12 22.70
CA TYR A 79 -0.64 35.99 22.09
C TYR A 79 -1.66 37.04 22.56
N GLY A 80 -1.27 38.06 23.34
CA GLY A 80 -2.17 39.12 23.83
C GLY A 80 -2.85 39.94 22.73
N GLY A 81 -2.36 39.87 21.49
CA GLY A 81 -3.02 40.43 20.30
C GLY A 81 -3.94 39.46 19.55
N PHE A 82 -4.00 38.17 19.95
CA PHE A 82 -4.42 37.08 19.06
C PHE A 82 -5.85 36.51 19.20
N GLY A 83 -6.56 36.80 20.29
CA GLY A 83 -8.01 36.60 20.42
C GLY A 83 -8.60 35.32 19.76
N SER A 84 -9.58 35.51 18.87
CA SER A 84 -10.32 34.43 18.17
C SER A 84 -9.49 33.58 17.19
N SER A 85 -8.24 33.96 16.90
CA SER A 85 -7.42 33.23 15.91
C SER A 85 -6.64 32.04 16.47
N THR A 86 -6.66 31.86 17.80
CA THR A 86 -6.08 30.69 18.48
C THR A 86 -6.74 29.39 18.06
N MET A 87 -8.05 29.42 17.77
CA MET A 87 -8.79 28.27 17.24
C MET A 87 -8.11 27.70 15.98
N TRP A 88 -7.55 28.56 15.12
CA TRP A 88 -6.87 28.14 13.91
C TRP A 88 -5.55 27.42 14.16
N ALA A 89 -4.82 27.77 15.23
CA ALA A 89 -3.62 27.04 15.63
C ALA A 89 -3.96 25.64 16.13
N ILE A 90 -4.97 25.52 17.00
CA ILE A 90 -5.44 24.22 17.52
C ILE A 90 -5.96 23.33 16.38
N LEU A 91 -6.82 23.89 15.50
CA LEU A 91 -7.28 23.21 14.29
C LEU A 91 -6.14 22.86 13.33
N THR A 92 -5.02 23.59 13.37
CA THR A 92 -3.83 23.22 12.60
C THR A 92 -3.20 21.97 13.15
N VAL A 93 -2.95 21.92 14.46
CA VAL A 93 -2.38 20.74 15.10
C VAL A 93 -3.21 19.50 14.84
N VAL A 94 -4.54 19.57 15.05
CA VAL A 94 -5.43 18.42 14.86
C VAL A 94 -5.41 17.87 13.43
N VAL A 95 -5.30 18.73 12.42
CA VAL A 95 -5.48 18.33 11.02
C VAL A 95 -4.15 18.07 10.30
N VAL A 96 -3.06 18.69 10.76
CA VAL A 96 -1.72 18.60 10.14
C VAL A 96 -0.85 17.54 10.81
N PHE A 97 -0.97 17.32 12.12
CA PHE A 97 -0.11 16.38 12.82
C PHE A 97 -0.45 14.96 12.40
N GLU A 98 0.49 14.31 11.73
CA GLU A 98 0.35 12.97 11.16
C GLU A 98 1.34 11.98 11.78
N PHE A 99 1.12 10.69 11.50
CA PHE A 99 1.91 9.63 12.10
C PHE A 99 3.41 9.74 11.78
N SER A 100 3.76 10.07 10.53
CA SER A 100 5.14 10.26 10.08
C SER A 100 5.52 11.74 9.97
N VAL A 101 6.84 11.99 10.03
CA VAL A 101 7.42 13.32 9.82
C VAL A 101 7.07 13.84 8.42
N GLY A 102 7.26 13.01 7.38
CA GLY A 102 6.96 13.39 6.00
C GLY A 102 5.50 13.76 5.76
N ALA A 103 4.56 13.01 6.35
CA ALA A 103 3.14 13.33 6.26
C ALA A 103 2.80 14.66 6.95
N THR A 104 3.39 14.91 8.13
CA THR A 104 3.20 16.17 8.89
C THR A 104 3.76 17.37 8.12
N LEU A 105 4.98 17.25 7.56
CA LEU A 105 5.60 18.28 6.73
C LEU A 105 4.79 18.57 5.48
N GLY A 106 4.40 17.52 4.74
CA GLY A 106 3.61 17.64 3.52
C GLY A 106 2.26 18.31 3.78
N LYS A 107 1.52 17.89 4.81
CA LYS A 107 0.26 18.54 5.20
C LYS A 107 0.47 19.97 5.70
N GLY A 108 1.50 20.22 6.52
CA GLY A 108 1.77 21.54 7.07
C GLY A 108 2.10 22.57 5.98
N LEU A 109 2.97 22.19 5.04
CA LEU A 109 3.30 23.04 3.91
C LEU A 109 2.11 23.24 2.97
N ASN A 110 1.36 22.18 2.66
CA ASN A 110 0.13 22.29 1.87
C ASN A 110 -0.87 23.23 2.53
N ARG A 111 -1.04 23.18 3.85
CA ARG A 111 -1.93 24.09 4.59
C ARG A 111 -1.45 25.53 4.48
N ALA A 112 -0.17 25.79 4.73
CA ALA A 112 0.39 27.13 4.69
C ALA A 112 0.24 27.77 3.29
N ILE A 113 0.62 27.06 2.23
CA ILE A 113 0.51 27.55 0.85
C ILE A 113 -0.96 27.75 0.48
N ALA A 114 -1.84 26.78 0.77
CA ALA A 114 -3.25 26.87 0.46
C ALA A 114 -3.92 28.05 1.16
N THR A 115 -3.67 28.23 2.46
CA THR A 115 -4.21 29.35 3.24
C THR A 115 -3.70 30.69 2.72
N PHE A 116 -2.41 30.80 2.38
CA PHE A 116 -1.84 32.03 1.82
C PHE A 116 -2.50 32.39 0.49
N LEU A 117 -2.54 31.46 -0.46
CA LEU A 117 -3.13 31.67 -1.78
C LEU A 117 -4.63 31.98 -1.69
N ALA A 118 -5.36 31.22 -0.87
CA ALA A 118 -6.79 31.44 -0.66
C ALA A 118 -7.09 32.77 0.04
N GLY A 119 -6.25 33.17 1.01
CA GLY A 119 -6.37 34.45 1.69
C GLY A 119 -6.11 35.62 0.73
N ALA A 120 -5.04 35.55 -0.06
CA ALA A 120 -4.71 36.57 -1.05
C ALA A 120 -5.80 36.72 -2.12
N LEU A 121 -6.28 35.59 -2.68
CA LEU A 121 -7.37 35.59 -3.64
C LEU A 121 -8.68 36.05 -3.02
N GLY A 122 -8.97 35.69 -1.76
CA GLY A 122 -10.18 36.13 -1.05
C GLY A 122 -10.21 37.65 -0.85
N VAL A 123 -9.08 38.25 -0.50
CA VAL A 123 -8.95 39.72 -0.42
C VAL A 123 -9.15 40.36 -1.80
N GLY A 124 -8.56 39.78 -2.85
CA GLY A 124 -8.77 40.25 -4.22
C GLY A 124 -10.23 40.14 -4.68
N ALA A 125 -10.90 39.03 -4.39
CA ALA A 125 -12.30 38.80 -4.70
C ALA A 125 -13.22 39.81 -3.99
N HIS A 126 -12.95 40.09 -2.71
CA HIS A 126 -13.67 41.13 -1.98
C HIS A 126 -13.43 42.52 -2.57
N HIS A 127 -12.18 42.88 -2.88
CA HIS A 127 -11.88 44.17 -3.51
C HIS A 127 -12.60 44.34 -4.85
N LEU A 128 -12.62 43.31 -5.70
CA LEU A 128 -13.37 43.33 -6.96
C LEU A 128 -14.89 43.41 -6.76
N ALA A 129 -15.43 42.73 -5.75
CA ALA A 129 -16.85 42.75 -5.43
C ALA A 129 -17.33 44.10 -4.92
N THR A 130 -16.52 44.83 -4.14
CA THR A 130 -16.87 46.18 -3.67
C THR A 130 -17.04 47.19 -4.81
N LEU A 131 -16.42 46.95 -5.97
CA LEU A 131 -16.61 47.79 -7.18
C LEU A 131 -18.03 47.67 -7.77
N ALA A 132 -18.78 46.61 -7.43
CA ALA A 132 -20.14 46.36 -7.92
C ALA A 132 -21.22 47.07 -7.08
N GLY A 133 -20.84 47.82 -6.03
CA GLY A 133 -21.77 48.48 -5.11
C GLY A 133 -22.42 47.51 -4.11
N THR A 134 -23.19 48.05 -3.17
CA THR A 134 -23.72 47.32 -2.00
C THR A 134 -24.65 46.17 -2.35
N GLU A 135 -25.48 46.32 -3.38
CA GLU A 135 -26.41 45.29 -3.85
C GLU A 135 -25.70 44.20 -4.68
N GLY A 136 -24.65 44.58 -5.43
CA GLY A 136 -23.91 43.70 -6.32
C GLY A 136 -22.79 42.91 -5.64
N GLU A 137 -22.20 43.45 -4.57
CA GLU A 137 -21.11 42.83 -3.81
C GLU A 137 -21.42 41.39 -3.34
N PRO A 138 -22.54 41.10 -2.64
CA PRO A 138 -22.82 39.74 -2.18
C PRO A 138 -23.07 38.76 -3.34
N ILE A 139 -23.64 39.23 -4.45
CA ILE A 139 -23.87 38.42 -5.65
C ILE A 139 -22.54 38.04 -6.30
N LEU A 140 -21.63 39.01 -6.45
CA LEU A 140 -20.32 38.77 -7.07
C LEU A 140 -19.42 37.91 -6.18
N LEU A 141 -19.43 38.11 -4.87
CA LEU A 141 -18.75 37.23 -3.91
C LEU A 141 -19.27 35.79 -3.99
N GLY A 142 -20.59 35.61 -4.05
CA GLY A 142 -21.21 34.29 -4.23
C GLY A 142 -20.76 33.61 -5.53
N LEU A 143 -20.71 34.37 -6.63
CA LEU A 143 -20.22 33.88 -7.92
C LEU A 143 -18.74 33.47 -7.87
N PHE A 144 -17.87 34.28 -7.26
CA PHE A 144 -16.45 33.94 -7.11
C PHE A 144 -16.25 32.68 -6.26
N VAL A 145 -16.96 32.56 -5.15
CA VAL A 145 -16.95 31.35 -4.30
C VAL A 145 -17.40 30.13 -5.10
N PHE A 146 -18.51 30.23 -5.83
CA PHE A 146 -19.00 29.14 -6.66
C PHE A 146 -17.97 28.71 -7.71
N LEU A 147 -17.43 29.63 -8.49
CA LEU A 147 -16.49 29.33 -9.58
C LEU A 147 -15.19 28.72 -9.04
N LEU A 148 -14.57 29.35 -8.03
CA LEU A 148 -13.31 28.84 -7.49
C LEU A 148 -13.50 27.51 -6.75
N ALA A 149 -14.60 27.34 -6.00
CA ALA A 149 -14.89 26.06 -5.35
C ALA A 149 -15.15 24.95 -6.38
N ALA A 150 -15.86 25.24 -7.48
CA ALA A 150 -16.11 24.27 -8.54
C ALA A 150 -14.81 23.86 -9.25
N VAL A 151 -13.99 24.82 -9.68
CA VAL A 151 -12.70 24.55 -10.34
C VAL A 151 -11.74 23.80 -9.42
N ALA A 152 -11.59 24.26 -8.16
CA ALA A 152 -10.74 23.59 -7.19
C ALA A 152 -11.25 22.18 -6.88
N SER A 153 -12.55 21.98 -6.72
CA SER A 153 -13.13 20.65 -6.49
C SER A 153 -12.90 19.72 -7.68
N PHE A 154 -13.06 20.21 -8.91
CA PHE A 154 -12.79 19.44 -10.12
C PHE A 154 -11.31 19.04 -10.23
N SER A 155 -10.40 19.93 -9.82
CA SER A 155 -8.96 19.66 -9.83
C SER A 155 -8.55 18.41 -9.00
N ARG A 156 -9.37 18.04 -7.98
CA ARG A 156 -9.14 16.86 -7.13
C ARG A 156 -9.33 15.53 -7.85
N PHE A 157 -9.95 15.53 -9.03
CA PHE A 157 -10.09 14.31 -9.84
C PHE A 157 -8.82 13.98 -10.62
N PHE A 158 -7.88 14.93 -10.78
CA PHE A 158 -6.59 14.66 -11.40
C PHE A 158 -5.71 13.84 -10.43
N PRO A 159 -5.24 12.64 -10.82
CA PRO A 159 -4.49 11.75 -9.92
C PRO A 159 -3.25 12.40 -9.29
N GLY A 160 -2.53 13.23 -10.04
CA GLY A 160 -1.34 13.93 -9.54
C GLY A 160 -1.65 14.95 -8.44
N ILE A 161 -2.77 15.68 -8.56
CA ILE A 161 -3.24 16.62 -7.54
C ILE A 161 -3.78 15.84 -6.34
N LYS A 162 -4.59 14.81 -6.58
CA LYS A 162 -5.18 13.97 -5.53
C LYS A 162 -4.13 13.32 -4.63
N ALA A 163 -3.04 12.82 -5.22
CA ALA A 163 -2.01 12.12 -4.46
C ALA A 163 -1.19 13.05 -3.54
N ARG A 164 -0.99 14.32 -3.93
CA ARG A 164 -0.06 15.23 -3.25
C ARG A 164 -0.71 16.43 -2.55
N TYR A 165 -1.78 16.94 -3.12
CA TYR A 165 -2.34 18.25 -2.79
C TYR A 165 -3.82 18.21 -2.41
N ASP A 166 -4.47 17.05 -2.36
CA ASP A 166 -5.92 16.94 -2.04
C ASP A 166 -6.29 17.69 -0.76
N TYR A 167 -5.48 17.51 0.29
CA TYR A 167 -5.62 18.26 1.54
C TYR A 167 -5.47 19.78 1.35
N GLY A 168 -4.47 20.21 0.58
CA GLY A 168 -4.25 21.63 0.28
C GLY A 168 -5.42 22.23 -0.49
N VAL A 169 -5.98 21.52 -1.48
CA VAL A 169 -7.15 21.97 -2.25
C VAL A 169 -8.38 22.12 -1.35
N LEU A 170 -8.62 21.18 -0.42
CA LEU A 170 -9.69 21.31 0.58
C LEU A 170 -9.51 22.54 1.47
N ILE A 171 -8.30 22.76 1.98
CA ILE A 171 -7.99 23.94 2.81
C ILE A 171 -8.11 25.24 1.99
N PHE A 172 -7.73 25.21 0.71
CA PHE A 172 -7.85 26.35 -0.19
C PHE A 172 -9.32 26.74 -0.36
N ILE A 173 -10.20 25.78 -0.69
CA ILE A 173 -11.64 26.01 -0.84
C ILE A 173 -12.22 26.56 0.47
N LEU A 174 -11.92 25.91 1.60
CA LEU A 174 -12.42 26.33 2.91
C LEU A 174 -12.00 27.76 3.24
N THR A 175 -10.70 28.06 3.09
CA THR A 175 -10.14 29.36 3.45
C THR A 175 -10.65 30.45 2.51
N PHE A 176 -10.71 30.19 1.21
CA PHE A 176 -11.16 31.16 0.22
C PHE A 176 -12.62 31.54 0.45
N SER A 177 -13.49 30.54 0.64
CA SER A 177 -14.90 30.75 0.97
C SER A 177 -15.05 31.53 2.27
N LEU A 178 -14.30 31.17 3.31
CA LEU A 178 -14.41 31.82 4.61
C LEU A 178 -13.90 33.26 4.58
N VAL A 179 -12.78 33.55 3.91
CA VAL A 179 -12.25 34.91 3.76
C VAL A 179 -13.17 35.78 2.91
N SER A 180 -13.67 35.25 1.79
CA SER A 180 -14.56 36.00 0.88
C SER A 180 -15.90 36.33 1.54
N VAL A 181 -16.50 35.40 2.29
CA VAL A 181 -17.80 35.62 2.96
C VAL A 181 -17.64 36.43 4.25
N SER A 182 -16.58 36.19 5.04
CA SER A 182 -16.34 36.97 6.27
C SER A 182 -15.92 38.41 5.96
N GLY A 183 -15.30 38.62 4.79
CA GLY A 183 -14.88 39.95 4.33
C GLY A 183 -16.02 40.96 4.24
N TYR A 184 -17.21 40.49 3.87
CA TYR A 184 -18.43 41.31 3.83
C TYR A 184 -18.85 41.87 5.20
N ARG A 185 -18.41 41.27 6.32
CA ARG A 185 -18.87 41.60 7.67
C ARG A 185 -17.85 42.35 8.55
N GLU A 186 -16.58 42.39 8.17
CA GLU A 186 -15.52 42.94 9.01
C GLU A 186 -14.66 43.97 8.26
N ASP A 187 -14.59 45.20 8.76
CA ASP A 187 -13.88 46.34 8.14
C ASP A 187 -12.34 46.17 8.05
N LYS A 188 -11.75 45.11 8.63
CA LYS A 188 -10.29 44.89 8.71
C LYS A 188 -9.86 43.49 8.28
N ILE A 189 -10.33 43.06 7.12
CA ILE A 189 -10.09 41.73 6.49
C ILE A 189 -8.61 41.37 6.44
N ILE A 190 -7.74 42.30 6.03
CA ILE A 190 -6.30 42.06 5.87
C ILE A 190 -5.65 41.71 7.22
N ARG A 191 -5.99 42.46 8.28
CA ARG A 191 -5.46 42.20 9.61
C ARG A 191 -5.94 40.84 10.11
N LEU A 192 -7.22 40.51 9.95
CA LEU A 192 -7.78 39.21 10.32
C LEU A 192 -7.11 38.06 9.56
N ALA A 193 -6.89 38.20 8.25
CA ALA A 193 -6.28 37.18 7.40
C ALA A 193 -4.80 36.93 7.77
N LEU A 194 -4.00 37.99 7.92
CA LEU A 194 -2.60 37.89 8.35
C LEU A 194 -2.48 37.20 9.70
N HIS A 195 -3.39 37.53 10.59
CA HIS A 195 -3.41 37.01 11.93
C HIS A 195 -3.73 35.51 11.97
N ARG A 196 -4.73 35.05 11.21
CA ARG A 196 -5.03 33.61 11.01
C ARG A 196 -3.88 32.87 10.34
N PHE A 197 -3.25 33.48 9.34
CA PHE A 197 -2.10 32.89 8.67
C PHE A 197 -0.92 32.69 9.64
N SER A 198 -0.65 33.70 10.47
CA SER A 198 0.39 33.66 11.51
C SER A 198 0.15 32.53 12.51
N THR A 199 -1.09 32.36 13.01
CA THR A 199 -1.40 31.28 13.96
C THR A 199 -1.37 29.90 13.32
N ILE A 200 -1.71 29.77 12.04
CA ILE A 200 -1.55 28.53 11.27
C ILE A 200 -0.06 28.18 11.13
N ILE A 201 0.80 29.16 10.83
CA ILE A 201 2.26 28.93 10.77
C ILE A 201 2.78 28.46 12.13
N ILE A 202 2.41 29.13 13.23
CA ILE A 202 2.87 28.74 14.57
C ILE A 202 2.41 27.33 14.92
N GLY A 203 1.13 27.00 14.67
CA GLY A 203 0.60 25.65 14.84
C GLY A 203 1.35 24.62 14.00
N GLY A 204 1.55 24.89 12.71
CA GLY A 204 2.27 24.00 11.79
C GLY A 204 3.73 23.79 12.19
N LEU A 205 4.46 24.85 12.54
CA LEU A 205 5.84 24.78 13.01
C LEU A 205 5.94 23.96 14.29
N SER A 206 5.01 24.13 15.24
CA SER A 206 4.99 23.32 16.45
C SER A 206 4.84 21.82 16.15
N CYS A 207 3.99 21.44 15.19
CA CYS A 207 3.85 20.05 14.74
C CYS A 207 5.15 19.53 14.12
N VAL A 208 5.78 20.31 13.26
CA VAL A 208 7.03 19.94 12.59
C VAL A 208 8.15 19.74 13.61
N VAL A 209 8.33 20.68 14.55
CA VAL A 209 9.34 20.59 15.61
C VAL A 209 9.12 19.33 16.45
N ILE A 210 7.91 19.12 16.97
CA ILE A 210 7.64 17.96 17.83
C ILE A 210 7.77 16.64 17.04
N SER A 211 7.30 16.58 15.80
CA SER A 211 7.40 15.37 14.97
C SER A 211 8.85 14.97 14.67
N ILE A 212 9.75 15.93 14.42
CA ILE A 212 11.16 15.70 14.12
C ILE A 212 11.97 15.38 15.37
N PHE A 213 11.81 16.16 16.45
CA PHE A 213 12.72 16.09 17.61
C PHE A 213 12.27 15.09 18.69
N VAL A 214 10.97 14.77 18.77
CA VAL A 214 10.46 13.80 19.75
C VAL A 214 10.24 12.47 19.05
N PHE A 215 11.16 11.52 19.20
CA PHE A 215 11.08 10.13 18.67
C PHE A 215 10.56 10.03 17.22
N PRO A 216 11.29 10.54 16.21
CA PRO A 216 10.78 10.68 14.85
C PRO A 216 10.35 9.35 14.23
N VAL A 217 9.27 9.40 13.44
CA VAL A 217 8.77 8.27 12.66
C VAL A 217 8.93 8.61 11.19
N TRP A 218 9.78 7.84 10.50
CA TRP A 218 10.17 8.07 9.11
C TRP A 218 9.44 7.10 8.18
N ALA A 219 8.68 7.64 7.23
CA ALA A 219 8.00 6.86 6.19
C ALA A 219 9.01 6.24 5.21
N GLY A 220 10.13 6.91 4.93
CA GLY A 220 11.19 6.37 4.09
C GLY A 220 11.80 5.08 4.63
N GLU A 221 12.03 5.04 5.94
CA GLU A 221 12.51 3.84 6.65
C GLU A 221 11.47 2.70 6.62
N ASP A 222 10.18 3.03 6.82
CA ASP A 222 9.10 2.05 6.76
C ASP A 222 8.94 1.48 5.34
N LEU A 223 9.06 2.30 4.29
CA LEU A 223 9.08 1.85 2.90
C LEU A 223 10.26 0.93 2.63
N HIS A 224 11.45 1.31 3.09
CA HIS A 224 12.67 0.53 2.89
C HIS A 224 12.56 -0.87 3.52
N LYS A 225 12.08 -0.92 4.77
CA LYS A 225 11.80 -2.19 5.46
C LYS A 225 10.75 -3.00 4.73
N LEU A 226 9.63 -2.38 4.32
CA LEU A 226 8.55 -3.06 3.62
C LEU A 226 9.04 -3.72 2.32
N ILE A 227 9.81 -3.01 1.49
CA ILE A 227 10.35 -3.56 0.24
C ILE A 227 11.29 -4.73 0.51
N SER A 228 12.23 -4.59 1.44
CA SER A 228 13.15 -5.69 1.79
C SER A 228 12.40 -6.93 2.31
N LEU A 229 11.40 -6.73 3.17
CA LEU A 229 10.59 -7.80 3.74
C LEU A 229 9.71 -8.49 2.69
N ASN A 230 9.17 -7.73 1.73
CA ASN A 230 8.38 -8.31 0.65
C ASN A 230 9.24 -9.22 -0.24
N ILE A 231 10.47 -8.83 -0.55
CA ILE A 231 11.42 -9.68 -1.30
C ILE A 231 11.79 -10.94 -0.49
N GLU A 232 12.02 -10.79 0.83
CA GLU A 232 12.31 -11.92 1.73
C GLU A 232 11.18 -12.94 1.74
N LYS A 233 9.92 -12.48 1.83
CA LYS A 233 8.72 -13.34 1.80
C LYS A 233 8.57 -14.14 0.51
N LEU A 234 8.98 -13.59 -0.64
CA LEU A 234 9.02 -14.36 -1.88
C LEU A 234 10.07 -15.47 -1.81
N GLY A 235 11.23 -15.16 -1.22
CA GLY A 235 12.29 -16.15 -1.01
C GLY A 235 11.90 -17.27 -0.04
N ASP A 236 11.22 -16.92 1.06
CA ASP A 236 10.67 -17.88 2.02
C ASP A 236 9.68 -18.85 1.37
N PHE A 237 8.78 -18.33 0.54
CA PHE A 237 7.83 -19.17 -0.22
C PHE A 237 8.59 -20.17 -1.11
N LEU A 238 9.56 -19.70 -1.91
CA LEU A 238 10.26 -20.58 -2.86
C LEU A 238 11.13 -21.63 -2.18
N GLN A 239 11.74 -21.32 -1.03
CA GLN A 239 12.46 -22.33 -0.25
C GLN A 239 11.51 -23.38 0.36
N ALA A 240 10.29 -22.99 0.74
CA ALA A 240 9.29 -23.91 1.28
C ALA A 240 8.57 -24.71 0.18
N PHE A 241 8.45 -24.18 -1.04
CA PHE A 241 7.66 -24.74 -2.13
C PHE A 241 8.00 -26.21 -2.42
N GLY A 242 9.29 -26.53 -2.61
CA GLY A 242 9.72 -27.88 -3.01
C GLY A 242 9.34 -28.94 -1.97
N GLY A 243 9.53 -28.63 -0.68
CA GLY A 243 9.24 -29.56 0.41
C GLY A 243 7.75 -29.82 0.66
N GLU A 244 6.86 -28.99 0.11
CA GLU A 244 5.40 -29.17 0.20
C GLU A 244 4.82 -29.79 -1.06
N TYR A 245 5.31 -29.37 -2.23
CA TYR A 245 4.84 -29.92 -3.50
C TYR A 245 5.24 -31.40 -3.69
N PHE A 246 6.45 -31.76 -3.23
CA PHE A 246 7.06 -33.08 -3.45
C PHE A 246 7.04 -34.00 -2.21
N GLU A 247 6.43 -33.61 -1.10
CA GLU A 247 6.49 -34.33 0.20
C GLU A 247 5.97 -35.79 0.15
N ASN A 248 5.17 -36.14 -0.86
CA ASN A 248 4.62 -37.49 -1.03
C ASN A 248 5.59 -38.48 -1.71
N VAL A 249 6.82 -38.09 -2.06
CA VAL A 249 7.77 -38.97 -2.75
C VAL A 249 8.65 -39.77 -1.78
N ASP A 250 8.93 -39.27 -0.56
CA ASP A 250 10.00 -39.79 0.31
C ASP A 250 9.58 -40.10 1.76
N LYS A 251 8.34 -40.58 2.00
CA LYS A 251 7.96 -41.02 3.36
C LYS A 251 8.48 -42.43 3.69
N ASP A 252 9.76 -42.49 4.02
CA ASP A 252 10.31 -43.39 5.05
C ASP A 252 11.01 -42.51 6.11
N GLY A 253 10.34 -42.25 7.24
CA GLY A 253 11.00 -41.79 8.48
C GLY A 253 11.08 -40.27 8.75
N LEU A 254 10.08 -39.77 9.49
CA LEU A 254 10.20 -38.91 10.69
C LEU A 254 11.05 -37.61 10.65
N ILE A 255 10.39 -36.45 10.48
CA ILE A 255 10.61 -35.22 11.30
C ILE A 255 9.26 -34.50 11.47
N PRO A 256 8.84 -34.08 12.69
CA PRO A 256 7.69 -33.20 12.86
C PRO A 256 8.00 -31.83 12.24
N LYS A 257 7.28 -31.44 11.19
CA LYS A 257 7.34 -30.08 10.66
C LYS A 257 6.86 -29.09 11.73
N ASP A 258 7.54 -27.95 11.86
CA ASP A 258 6.98 -26.79 12.54
C ASP A 258 5.91 -26.19 11.63
N ASP A 259 4.72 -26.81 11.62
CA ASP A 259 3.61 -26.54 10.71
C ASP A 259 3.28 -25.05 10.63
N LYS A 260 3.46 -24.33 11.74
CA LYS A 260 3.20 -22.89 11.82
C LYS A 260 4.20 -22.08 11.00
N LYS A 261 5.50 -22.39 11.05
CA LYS A 261 6.53 -21.67 10.29
C LYS A 261 6.39 -21.92 8.80
N THR A 262 6.16 -23.17 8.42
CA THR A 262 5.96 -23.54 7.01
C THR A 262 4.70 -22.89 6.43
N PHE A 263 3.60 -22.89 7.19
CA PHE A 263 2.38 -22.15 6.83
C PHE A 263 2.65 -20.64 6.63
N LEU A 264 3.41 -20.02 7.53
CA LEU A 264 3.78 -18.61 7.41
C LEU A 264 4.62 -18.34 6.15
N HIS A 265 5.55 -19.22 5.81
CA HIS A 265 6.37 -19.09 4.59
C HIS A 265 5.52 -19.26 3.33
N LEU A 266 4.60 -20.24 3.30
CA LEU A 266 3.75 -20.50 2.14
C LEU A 266 2.69 -19.43 1.89
N HIS A 267 2.26 -18.69 2.91
CA HIS A 267 1.23 -17.65 2.76
C HIS A 267 1.75 -16.22 2.97
N GLY A 268 3.00 -16.04 3.35
CA GLY A 268 3.60 -14.71 3.59
C GLY A 268 3.49 -13.78 2.38
N TYR A 269 3.63 -14.31 1.16
CA TYR A 269 3.55 -13.54 -0.07
C TYR A 269 2.20 -12.85 -0.29
N LYS A 270 1.09 -13.35 0.28
CA LYS A 270 -0.26 -12.77 0.08
C LYS A 270 -0.34 -11.31 0.54
N THR A 271 0.45 -10.96 1.56
CA THR A 271 0.54 -9.56 2.03
C THR A 271 1.13 -8.60 1.00
N ILE A 272 1.91 -9.12 0.04
CA ILE A 272 2.54 -8.34 -1.03
C ILE A 272 1.50 -7.93 -2.07
N LEU A 273 0.51 -8.77 -2.37
CA LEU A 273 -0.50 -8.52 -3.41
C LEU A 273 -1.25 -7.20 -3.19
N ASN A 274 -1.50 -6.84 -1.93
CA ASN A 274 -2.23 -5.63 -1.53
C ASN A 274 -1.33 -4.49 -1.03
N SER A 275 -0.01 -4.55 -1.28
CA SER A 275 0.97 -3.59 -0.74
C SER A 275 1.01 -2.23 -1.46
N LYS A 276 0.44 -2.11 -2.66
CA LYS A 276 0.62 -0.95 -3.56
C LYS A 276 0.29 0.38 -2.90
N THR A 277 -0.86 0.46 -2.23
CA THR A 277 -1.34 1.71 -1.61
C THR A 277 -0.43 2.16 -0.47
N ALA A 278 0.08 1.22 0.33
CA ALA A 278 1.02 1.50 1.41
C ALA A 278 2.36 2.00 0.85
N GLU A 279 2.89 1.34 -0.19
CA GLU A 279 4.14 1.75 -0.83
C GLU A 279 4.06 3.16 -1.44
N GLU A 280 3.00 3.45 -2.20
CA GLU A 280 2.77 4.77 -2.81
C GLU A 280 2.63 5.86 -1.75
N SER A 281 1.90 5.57 -0.67
CA SER A 281 1.73 6.47 0.48
C SER A 281 3.07 6.76 1.17
N PHE A 282 3.85 5.73 1.50
CA PHE A 282 5.15 5.92 2.12
C PHE A 282 6.14 6.64 1.21
N ALA A 283 6.19 6.33 -0.09
CA ALA A 283 7.08 7.01 -1.03
C ALA A 283 6.72 8.50 -1.18
N ASN A 284 5.43 8.83 -1.14
CA ASN A 284 4.97 10.22 -1.14
C ASN A 284 5.42 10.95 0.13
N PHE A 285 5.20 10.37 1.30
CA PHE A 285 5.62 10.97 2.57
C PHE A 285 7.14 11.10 2.68
N ALA A 286 7.89 10.07 2.28
CA ALA A 286 9.35 10.08 2.28
C ALA A 286 9.94 11.19 1.40
N SER A 287 9.22 11.63 0.36
CA SER A 287 9.67 12.74 -0.49
C SER A 287 9.62 14.12 0.21
N TRP A 288 8.85 14.24 1.30
CA TRP A 288 8.79 15.45 2.13
C TRP A 288 9.79 15.43 3.30
N GLU A 289 10.44 14.30 3.56
CA GLU A 289 11.30 14.14 4.73
C GLU A 289 12.64 14.86 4.54
N PRO A 290 13.16 15.52 5.58
CA PRO A 290 14.56 15.93 5.59
C PRO A 290 15.48 14.71 5.52
N PRO A 291 16.75 14.89 5.12
CA PRO A 291 17.75 13.83 5.18
C PRO A 291 17.82 13.22 6.59
N HIS A 292 17.80 11.90 6.67
CA HIS A 292 17.79 11.18 7.95
C HIS A 292 18.43 9.80 7.81
N GLY A 293 19.12 9.34 8.86
CA GLY A 293 19.78 8.03 8.87
C GLY A 293 20.74 7.86 7.68
N ARG A 294 20.44 6.90 6.80
CA ARG A 294 21.21 6.63 5.58
C ARG A 294 20.55 7.19 4.31
N PHE A 295 19.41 7.85 4.45
CA PHE A 295 18.67 8.45 3.35
C PHE A 295 19.11 9.90 3.17
N GLY A 296 19.85 10.14 2.08
CA GLY A 296 20.36 11.46 1.75
C GLY A 296 19.32 12.38 1.12
N TYR A 297 19.75 13.60 0.81
CA TYR A 297 18.94 14.55 0.05
C TYR A 297 18.61 13.99 -1.34
N ARG A 298 17.35 14.15 -1.79
CA ARG A 298 16.83 13.63 -3.07
C ARG A 298 17.03 12.12 -3.26
N HIS A 299 16.86 11.34 -2.19
CA HIS A 299 16.87 9.88 -2.24
C HIS A 299 15.88 9.34 -3.30
N PRO A 300 16.23 8.30 -4.09
CA PRO A 300 15.44 7.84 -5.24
C PRO A 300 14.21 6.99 -4.85
N TRP A 301 13.26 7.57 -4.12
CA TRP A 301 12.04 6.89 -3.66
C TRP A 301 11.19 6.25 -4.78
N LYS A 302 11.25 6.79 -6.00
CA LYS A 302 10.58 6.19 -7.17
C LYS A 302 11.08 4.78 -7.50
N GLN A 303 12.34 4.48 -7.22
CA GLN A 303 12.90 3.16 -7.48
C GLN A 303 12.36 2.11 -6.51
N TYR A 304 12.00 2.50 -5.28
CA TYR A 304 11.30 1.59 -4.35
C TYR A 304 9.93 1.17 -4.90
N LEU A 305 9.20 2.08 -5.55
CA LEU A 305 7.92 1.76 -6.21
C LEU A 305 8.10 0.82 -7.40
N LYS A 306 9.19 0.99 -8.18
CA LYS A 306 9.55 0.09 -9.27
C LYS A 306 9.84 -1.31 -8.76
N ILE A 307 10.67 -1.43 -7.71
CA ILE A 307 10.96 -2.70 -7.04
C ILE A 307 9.67 -3.33 -6.49
N GLY A 308 8.82 -2.54 -5.82
CA GLY A 308 7.54 -3.00 -5.31
C GLY A 308 6.60 -3.51 -6.40
N ALA A 309 6.57 -2.87 -7.56
CA ALA A 309 5.82 -3.33 -8.73
C ALA A 309 6.33 -4.68 -9.24
N SER A 310 7.66 -4.83 -9.42
CA SER A 310 8.28 -6.10 -9.81
C SER A 310 8.04 -7.22 -8.78
N THR A 311 8.10 -6.88 -7.49
CA THR A 311 7.87 -7.80 -6.37
C THR A 311 6.41 -8.28 -6.34
N ARG A 312 5.44 -7.38 -6.57
CA ARG A 312 4.02 -7.74 -6.75
C ARG A 312 3.80 -8.62 -7.96
N HIS A 313 4.41 -8.30 -9.10
CA HIS A 313 4.30 -9.12 -10.31
C HIS A 313 4.82 -10.55 -10.04
N CYS A 314 5.95 -10.68 -9.35
CA CYS A 314 6.45 -11.98 -8.91
C CYS A 314 5.50 -12.69 -7.93
N ALA A 315 4.87 -11.94 -7.01
CA ALA A 315 3.90 -12.49 -6.07
C ALA A 315 2.66 -13.08 -6.78
N TYR A 316 2.16 -12.48 -7.86
CA TYR A 316 1.06 -13.05 -8.66
C TYR A 316 1.46 -14.37 -9.33
N ARG A 317 2.71 -14.50 -9.81
CA ARG A 317 3.23 -15.76 -10.36
C ARG A 317 3.38 -16.83 -9.28
N ILE A 318 3.85 -16.43 -8.10
CA ILE A 318 3.91 -17.28 -6.91
C ILE A 318 2.51 -17.71 -6.44
N GLU A 319 1.48 -16.87 -6.58
CA GLU A 319 0.09 -17.26 -6.28
C GLU A 319 -0.40 -18.37 -7.21
N ALA A 320 -0.14 -18.25 -8.51
CA ALA A 320 -0.44 -19.30 -9.48
C ALA A 320 0.32 -20.60 -9.16
N LEU A 321 1.59 -20.50 -8.75
CA LEU A 321 2.42 -21.63 -8.34
C LEU A 321 1.93 -22.26 -7.01
N SER A 322 1.50 -21.45 -6.05
CA SER A 322 0.91 -21.90 -4.78
C SER A 322 -0.35 -22.73 -5.01
N ASN A 323 -1.15 -22.38 -6.02
CA ASN A 323 -2.34 -23.16 -6.38
C ASN A 323 -1.99 -24.56 -6.92
N CYS A 324 -0.78 -24.75 -7.47
CA CYS A 324 -0.31 -26.07 -7.86
C CYS A 324 -0.08 -26.99 -6.66
N ILE A 325 0.31 -26.47 -5.48
CA ILE A 325 0.47 -27.28 -4.25
C ILE A 325 -0.86 -27.94 -3.87
N ASN A 326 -1.95 -27.17 -3.85
CA ASN A 326 -3.29 -27.69 -3.53
C ASN A 326 -3.73 -28.80 -4.50
N ASN A 327 -3.37 -28.65 -5.77
CA ASN A 327 -3.70 -29.61 -6.83
C ASN A 327 -2.68 -30.77 -6.95
N SER A 328 -1.65 -30.79 -6.10
CA SER A 328 -0.57 -31.80 -6.19
C SER A 328 -0.96 -33.16 -5.60
N GLN A 329 -2.06 -33.24 -4.86
CA GLN A 329 -2.55 -34.46 -4.21
C GLN A 329 -3.17 -35.47 -5.21
N THR A 330 -3.63 -35.00 -6.37
CA THR A 330 -4.29 -35.82 -7.39
C THR A 330 -3.37 -36.22 -8.55
N GLN A 331 -2.07 -35.92 -8.46
CA GLN A 331 -1.12 -36.12 -9.56
C GLN A 331 -0.37 -37.47 -9.48
N PRO A 332 -0.06 -38.10 -10.63
CA PRO A 332 0.71 -39.34 -10.67
C PRO A 332 2.09 -39.24 -9.99
N LEU A 333 2.57 -40.33 -9.38
CA LEU A 333 3.84 -40.34 -8.64
C LEU A 333 5.07 -40.30 -9.57
N GLU A 334 5.01 -40.95 -10.73
CA GLU A 334 6.08 -40.98 -11.74
C GLU A 334 6.38 -39.57 -12.28
N PHE A 335 5.34 -38.78 -12.46
CA PHE A 335 5.40 -37.37 -12.83
C PHE A 335 6.22 -36.55 -11.84
N LYS A 336 5.96 -36.72 -10.53
CA LYS A 336 6.62 -35.93 -9.49
C LYS A 336 8.12 -36.20 -9.54
N LYS A 337 8.52 -37.47 -9.73
CA LYS A 337 9.93 -37.88 -9.82
C LYS A 337 10.68 -37.23 -10.99
N ILE A 338 10.06 -37.07 -12.16
CA ILE A 338 10.69 -36.45 -13.34
C ILE A 338 11.07 -34.99 -13.07
N VAL A 339 10.16 -34.23 -12.48
CA VAL A 339 10.34 -32.77 -12.30
C VAL A 339 10.89 -32.38 -10.93
N GLN A 340 10.88 -33.27 -9.95
CA GLN A 340 11.27 -32.99 -8.56
C GLN A 340 12.63 -32.34 -8.46
N LYS A 341 13.67 -32.97 -9.04
CA LYS A 341 15.04 -32.46 -8.95
C LYS A 341 15.16 -31.05 -9.52
N GLY A 342 14.70 -30.85 -10.76
CA GLY A 342 14.79 -29.57 -11.45
C GLY A 342 13.97 -28.47 -10.78
N CYS A 343 12.70 -28.73 -10.46
CA CYS A 343 11.83 -27.77 -9.79
C CYS A 343 12.35 -27.40 -8.39
N MET A 344 12.88 -28.37 -7.64
CA MET A 344 13.43 -28.12 -6.30
C MET A 344 14.70 -27.27 -6.38
N GLU A 345 15.60 -27.55 -7.31
CA GLU A 345 16.81 -26.76 -7.55
C GLU A 345 16.46 -25.32 -7.99
N MET A 346 15.57 -25.17 -8.98
CA MET A 346 15.04 -23.86 -9.41
C MET A 346 14.49 -23.06 -8.24
N SER A 347 13.65 -23.67 -7.38
CA SER A 347 12.99 -22.99 -6.26
C SER A 347 13.97 -22.61 -5.16
N ILE A 348 14.89 -23.51 -4.79
CA ILE A 348 15.88 -23.27 -3.73
C ILE A 348 16.85 -22.16 -4.13
N GLU A 349 17.41 -22.23 -5.33
CA GLU A 349 18.38 -21.23 -5.81
C GLU A 349 17.70 -19.85 -5.99
N SER A 350 16.49 -19.82 -6.54
CA SER A 350 15.67 -18.60 -6.61
C SER A 350 15.39 -18.00 -5.22
N GLY A 351 15.05 -18.85 -4.25
CA GLY A 351 14.77 -18.41 -2.89
C GLY A 351 16.01 -17.87 -2.17
N LYS A 352 17.19 -18.48 -2.39
CA LYS A 352 18.48 -17.96 -1.88
C LYS A 352 18.80 -16.60 -2.50
N ALA A 353 18.67 -16.45 -3.81
CA ALA A 353 18.90 -15.18 -4.51
C ALA A 353 18.05 -14.04 -3.92
N LEU A 354 16.75 -14.27 -3.71
CA LEU A 354 15.84 -13.28 -3.13
C LEU A 354 16.18 -12.94 -1.67
N LYS A 355 16.54 -13.92 -0.85
CA LYS A 355 16.94 -13.67 0.55
C LYS A 355 18.21 -12.86 0.66
N GLU A 356 19.23 -13.19 -0.12
CA GLU A 356 20.46 -12.41 -0.15
C GLU A 356 20.24 -11.01 -0.71
N LEU A 357 19.39 -10.87 -1.74
CA LEU A 357 18.98 -9.57 -2.28
C LEU A 357 18.23 -8.72 -1.24
N SER A 358 17.33 -9.33 -0.46
CA SER A 358 16.64 -8.66 0.65
C SER A 358 17.63 -8.16 1.69
N ILE A 359 18.62 -8.97 2.08
CA ILE A 359 19.69 -8.56 3.01
C ILE A 359 20.51 -7.41 2.43
N ALA A 360 20.85 -7.45 1.14
CA ALA A 360 21.60 -6.39 0.46
C ALA A 360 20.84 -5.05 0.52
N ILE A 361 19.54 -5.06 0.20
CA ILE A 361 18.67 -3.87 0.31
C ILE A 361 18.62 -3.40 1.76
N LYS A 362 18.23 -4.28 2.69
CA LYS A 362 18.07 -3.97 4.13
C LYS A 362 19.32 -3.38 4.76
N THR A 363 20.50 -3.77 4.26
CA THR A 363 21.78 -3.26 4.75
C THR A 363 22.37 -2.12 3.91
N MET A 364 21.70 -1.74 2.81
CA MET A 364 22.14 -0.77 1.81
C MET A 364 23.57 -1.02 1.30
N LYS A 365 23.83 -2.29 0.95
CA LYS A 365 25.10 -2.74 0.38
C LYS A 365 24.90 -3.15 -1.08
N HIS A 366 25.97 -3.08 -1.85
CA HIS A 366 25.98 -3.62 -3.21
C HIS A 366 25.52 -5.08 -3.23
N ILE A 367 24.88 -5.46 -4.33
CA ILE A 367 24.38 -6.82 -4.55
C ILE A 367 25.57 -7.80 -4.49
N PRO A 368 25.53 -8.85 -3.65
CA PRO A 368 26.55 -9.88 -3.63
C PRO A 368 26.62 -10.67 -4.95
N ASP A 369 27.83 -11.06 -5.38
CA ASP A 369 28.00 -11.91 -6.58
C ASP A 369 27.31 -13.28 -6.46
N SER A 370 27.06 -13.74 -5.23
CA SER A 370 26.29 -14.94 -4.93
C SER A 370 24.83 -14.83 -5.38
N VAL A 371 24.21 -13.64 -5.36
CA VAL A 371 22.85 -13.42 -5.90
C VAL A 371 22.81 -13.75 -7.39
N LEU A 372 23.80 -13.27 -8.15
CA LEU A 372 23.91 -13.55 -9.59
C LEU A 372 24.24 -15.02 -9.85
N THR A 373 25.06 -15.64 -9.00
CA THR A 373 25.36 -17.07 -9.07
C THR A 373 24.11 -17.92 -8.86
N HIS A 374 23.33 -17.65 -7.80
CA HIS A 374 22.07 -18.33 -7.53
C HIS A 374 21.05 -18.14 -8.67
N LEU A 375 20.96 -16.94 -9.23
CA LEU A 375 20.09 -16.69 -10.37
C LEU A 375 20.53 -17.51 -11.60
N LYS A 376 21.83 -17.54 -11.92
CA LYS A 376 22.38 -18.38 -13.00
C LYS A 376 22.10 -19.86 -12.78
N ASN A 377 22.31 -20.37 -11.57
CA ASN A 377 22.01 -21.76 -11.23
C ASN A 377 20.54 -22.09 -11.44
N SER A 378 19.63 -21.19 -11.04
CA SER A 378 18.19 -21.38 -11.26
C SER A 378 17.82 -21.43 -12.75
N ILE A 379 18.46 -20.61 -13.58
CA ILE A 379 18.27 -20.61 -15.04
C ILE A 379 18.82 -21.91 -15.64
N SER A 380 20.02 -22.34 -15.25
CA SER A 380 20.59 -23.61 -15.72
C SER A 380 19.74 -24.81 -15.31
N ALA A 381 19.21 -24.83 -14.10
CA ALA A 381 18.27 -25.86 -13.64
C ALA A 381 16.98 -25.88 -14.49
N ALA A 382 16.48 -24.70 -14.86
CA ALA A 382 15.32 -24.56 -15.74
C ALA A 382 15.59 -25.11 -17.15
N ASP A 383 16.74 -24.79 -17.74
CA ASP A 383 17.13 -25.28 -19.07
C ASP A 383 17.32 -26.79 -19.08
N ASN A 384 17.98 -27.34 -18.05
CA ASN A 384 18.14 -28.77 -17.87
C ASN A 384 16.78 -29.46 -17.76
N LEU A 385 15.87 -28.96 -16.91
CA LEU A 385 14.53 -29.53 -16.76
C LEU A 385 13.71 -29.44 -18.04
N LYS A 386 13.80 -28.32 -18.77
CA LYS A 386 13.15 -28.14 -20.07
C LYS A 386 13.65 -29.17 -21.09
N SER A 387 14.95 -29.47 -21.10
CA SER A 387 15.52 -30.51 -21.96
C SER A 387 15.01 -31.90 -21.57
N SER A 388 14.98 -32.25 -20.28
CA SER A 388 14.47 -33.53 -19.79
C SER A 388 12.99 -33.73 -20.10
N LEU A 389 12.17 -32.69 -19.97
CA LEU A 389 10.76 -32.73 -20.33
C LEU A 389 10.57 -32.95 -21.84
N ARG A 390 11.39 -32.32 -22.69
CA ARG A 390 11.33 -32.54 -24.15
C ARG A 390 11.65 -33.99 -24.52
N THR A 391 12.69 -34.57 -23.90
CA THR A 391 13.03 -35.98 -24.11
C THR A 391 11.90 -36.90 -23.65
N ALA A 392 11.35 -36.66 -22.46
CA ALA A 392 10.22 -37.45 -21.93
C ALA A 392 8.95 -37.33 -22.80
N THR A 393 8.66 -36.16 -23.39
CA THR A 393 7.56 -35.99 -24.35
C THR A 393 7.79 -36.77 -25.64
N LEU A 394 9.05 -36.91 -26.09
CA LEU A 394 9.39 -37.65 -27.29
C LEU A 394 9.26 -39.18 -27.08
N GLU A 395 9.49 -39.64 -25.86
CA GLU A 395 9.50 -41.07 -25.49
C GLU A 395 8.12 -41.59 -25.03
N ASN A 396 7.24 -40.74 -24.49
CA ASN A 396 5.93 -41.16 -23.95
C ASN A 396 4.75 -40.89 -24.90
N ALA A 397 3.86 -41.87 -25.04
CA ALA A 397 2.66 -41.78 -25.90
C ALA A 397 1.51 -40.90 -25.35
N ASN A 398 1.47 -40.65 -24.03
CA ASN A 398 0.40 -39.87 -23.39
C ASN A 398 0.86 -38.46 -22.97
N ILE A 399 0.87 -37.53 -23.93
CA ILE A 399 1.23 -36.10 -23.73
C ILE A 399 0.41 -35.44 -22.60
N PHE A 400 -0.83 -35.89 -22.38
CA PHE A 400 -1.71 -35.36 -21.34
C PHE A 400 -1.16 -35.50 -19.91
N ASP A 401 -0.35 -36.54 -19.66
CA ASP A 401 0.22 -36.81 -18.35
C ASP A 401 1.36 -35.84 -18.00
N LEU A 402 1.93 -35.15 -19.00
CA LEU A 402 2.99 -34.14 -18.82
C LEU A 402 2.47 -32.71 -18.60
N ILE A 403 1.18 -32.45 -18.85
CA ILE A 403 0.61 -31.10 -18.76
C ILE A 403 0.82 -30.45 -17.39
N PRO A 404 0.59 -31.14 -16.24
CA PRO A 404 0.82 -30.52 -14.94
C PRO A 404 2.30 -30.15 -14.68
N ALA A 405 3.24 -30.81 -15.37
CA ALA A 405 4.70 -30.72 -15.15
C ALA A 405 5.21 -29.56 -15.95
N ALA A 406 4.78 -29.49 -17.21
CA ALA A 406 4.92 -28.32 -18.04
C ALA A 406 4.34 -27.10 -17.32
N LYS A 407 3.18 -27.20 -16.67
CA LYS A 407 2.57 -26.09 -15.92
C LYS A 407 3.45 -25.60 -14.76
N VAL A 408 3.86 -26.48 -13.85
CA VAL A 408 4.70 -26.08 -12.70
C VAL A 408 6.06 -25.57 -13.15
N THR A 409 6.67 -26.22 -14.13
CA THR A 409 7.96 -25.81 -14.69
C THR A 409 7.86 -24.44 -15.35
N THR A 410 6.82 -24.19 -16.14
CA THR A 410 6.58 -22.90 -16.80
C THR A 410 6.36 -21.79 -15.77
N LEU A 411 5.56 -22.03 -14.74
CA LEU A 411 5.34 -21.05 -13.67
C LEU A 411 6.64 -20.73 -12.91
N LEU A 412 7.49 -21.74 -12.63
CA LEU A 412 8.79 -21.50 -12.01
C LEU A 412 9.74 -20.71 -12.93
N ILE A 413 9.73 -20.97 -14.24
CA ILE A 413 10.49 -20.18 -15.23
C ILE A 413 10.02 -18.72 -15.22
N GLU A 414 8.70 -18.48 -15.21
CA GLU A 414 8.13 -17.14 -15.12
C GLU A 414 8.55 -16.43 -13.82
N VAL A 415 8.57 -17.15 -12.70
CA VAL A 415 9.06 -16.62 -11.41
C VAL A 415 10.54 -16.24 -11.50
N ILE A 416 11.40 -17.09 -12.08
CA ILE A 416 12.83 -16.77 -12.29
C ILE A 416 12.99 -15.48 -13.10
N GLY A 417 12.21 -15.33 -14.18
CA GLY A 417 12.20 -14.10 -14.98
C GLY A 417 11.79 -12.87 -14.17
N CYS A 418 10.79 -13.00 -13.29
CA CYS A 418 10.40 -11.94 -12.37
C CYS A 418 11.51 -11.57 -11.38
N ILE A 419 12.25 -12.55 -10.87
CA ILE A 419 13.39 -12.34 -9.96
C ILE A 419 14.50 -11.54 -10.66
N GLY A 420 14.80 -11.85 -11.93
CA GLY A 420 15.72 -11.06 -12.74
C GLY A 420 15.33 -9.57 -12.77
N ASN A 421 14.06 -9.27 -13.05
CA ASN A 421 13.54 -7.89 -13.05
C ASN A 421 13.66 -7.20 -11.67
N ILE A 422 13.50 -7.95 -10.57
CA ILE A 422 13.71 -7.43 -9.20
C ILE A 422 15.19 -7.12 -9.00
N VAL A 423 16.10 -8.03 -9.36
CA VAL A 423 17.57 -7.85 -9.25
C VAL A 423 18.00 -6.60 -10.02
N ASP A 424 17.56 -6.42 -11.26
CA ASP A 424 17.89 -5.26 -12.08
C ASP A 424 17.40 -3.95 -11.46
N SER A 425 16.15 -3.94 -10.95
CA SER A 425 15.57 -2.76 -10.30
C SER A 425 16.31 -2.40 -9.00
N VAL A 426 16.77 -3.40 -8.25
CA VAL A 426 17.56 -3.22 -7.03
C VAL A 426 18.97 -2.74 -7.36
N ASN A 427 19.56 -3.23 -8.46
CA ASN A 427 20.87 -2.78 -8.92
C ASN A 427 20.83 -1.30 -9.31
N GLU A 428 19.78 -0.89 -10.05
CA GLU A 428 19.54 0.52 -10.39
C GLU A 428 19.39 1.39 -9.13
N LEU A 429 18.61 0.94 -8.15
CA LEU A 429 18.49 1.62 -6.85
C LEU A 429 19.85 1.73 -6.15
N SER A 430 20.63 0.65 -6.13
CA SER A 430 21.95 0.58 -5.47
C SER A 430 22.91 1.65 -6.04
N HIS A 431 22.94 1.82 -7.36
CA HIS A 431 23.75 2.87 -7.99
C HIS A 431 23.23 4.28 -7.69
N LEU A 432 21.92 4.52 -7.84
CA LEU A 432 21.32 5.85 -7.62
C LEU A 432 21.38 6.29 -6.16
N ALA A 433 21.23 5.36 -5.22
CA ALA A 433 21.28 5.61 -3.79
C ALA A 433 22.70 5.46 -3.20
N LYS A 434 23.72 5.19 -4.03
CA LYS A 434 25.13 5.03 -3.63
C LYS A 434 25.30 4.02 -2.49
N PHE A 435 24.74 2.83 -2.66
CA PHE A 435 24.91 1.75 -1.69
C PHE A 435 26.40 1.45 -1.49
N LYS A 436 26.75 1.04 -0.27
CA LYS A 436 28.15 0.77 0.07
C LYS A 436 28.70 -0.34 -0.83
N GLY A 437 29.77 -0.03 -1.57
CA GLY A 437 30.44 -0.94 -2.50
C GLY A 437 30.05 -0.76 -3.97
N ALA A 438 29.02 0.04 -4.28
CA ALA A 438 28.52 0.20 -5.66
C ALA A 438 29.39 1.11 -6.57
N GLU A 439 30.25 1.95 -5.99
CA GLU A 439 31.14 2.85 -6.76
C GLU A 439 32.40 2.12 -7.27
N THR A 440 32.81 1.03 -6.64
CA THR A 440 34.03 0.28 -6.99
C THR A 440 33.95 -0.42 -8.36
N THR A 441 32.74 -0.70 -8.82
CA THR A 441 32.46 -1.44 -10.07
C THR A 441 32.21 -0.53 -11.27
N ALA A 442 31.91 0.76 -11.05
CA ALA A 442 31.66 1.72 -12.13
C ALA A 442 32.90 1.95 -13.02
N THR A 443 34.09 1.71 -12.48
CA THR A 443 35.37 1.83 -13.22
C THR A 443 35.70 0.59 -14.08
N LEU A 444 34.91 -0.49 -14.02
CA LEU A 444 35.16 -1.74 -14.75
C LEU A 444 34.10 -2.07 -15.84
N LEU A 445 33.05 -1.25 -15.98
CA LEU A 445 31.96 -1.48 -16.94
C LEU A 445 31.78 -0.29 -17.90
N ASP A 446 32.89 0.20 -18.46
CA ASP A 446 32.84 1.01 -19.68
C ASP A 446 33.06 0.09 -20.89
N LYS A 447 32.05 -0.74 -21.20
CA LYS A 447 31.88 -1.51 -22.45
C LYS A 447 30.40 -1.92 -22.63
N PRO A 448 29.92 -2.04 -23.87
CA PRO A 448 28.52 -1.78 -24.21
C PRO A 448 27.54 -2.84 -23.70
N LYS A 449 26.33 -2.37 -23.36
CA LYS A 449 25.15 -3.18 -23.03
C LYS A 449 25.03 -4.39 -23.98
N PRO A 450 24.95 -5.63 -23.47
CA PRO A 450 24.39 -6.72 -24.25
C PRO A 450 22.91 -6.40 -24.49
N GLN A 451 22.55 -6.15 -25.74
CA GLN A 451 21.16 -6.15 -26.15
C GLN A 451 20.66 -7.60 -26.01
N LEU A 452 19.94 -7.87 -24.91
CA LEU A 452 19.17 -9.10 -24.80
C LEU A 452 18.02 -8.98 -25.81
N HIS A 453 18.18 -9.65 -26.94
CA HIS A 453 17.19 -9.70 -28.00
C HIS A 453 15.86 -10.25 -27.47
N ARG A 454 14.81 -9.44 -27.68
CA ARG A 454 13.46 -9.80 -28.13
C ARG A 454 12.75 -10.91 -27.33
N GLU A 455 11.76 -10.48 -26.53
CA GLU A 455 10.64 -11.32 -26.10
C GLU A 455 10.06 -12.10 -27.28
N GLU A 456 10.21 -13.43 -27.27
CA GLU A 456 9.25 -14.31 -27.94
C GLU A 456 8.07 -14.49 -26.99
N THR A 457 6.99 -13.77 -27.27
CA THR A 457 5.72 -13.90 -26.56
C THR A 457 5.14 -15.29 -26.82
N LEU A 458 4.94 -16.08 -25.76
CA LEU A 458 4.30 -17.40 -25.84
C LEU A 458 2.83 -17.21 -26.27
N LYS A 459 2.44 -17.74 -27.44
CA LYS A 459 1.06 -17.73 -27.94
C LYS A 459 0.19 -18.67 -27.10
N SER A 460 -0.97 -18.22 -26.64
CA SER A 460 -1.97 -19.08 -26.00
C SER A 460 -2.69 -19.94 -27.04
N ILE A 461 -2.76 -21.25 -26.81
CA ILE A 461 -3.55 -22.19 -27.59
C ILE A 461 -4.93 -22.32 -26.92
N THR A 462 -6.00 -21.97 -27.62
CA THR A 462 -7.38 -22.29 -27.21
C THR A 462 -7.93 -23.35 -28.15
N VAL A 463 -8.43 -24.45 -27.59
CA VAL A 463 -9.08 -25.55 -28.34
C VAL A 463 -10.58 -25.41 -28.16
N GLU A 464 -11.31 -25.13 -29.23
CA GLU A 464 -12.77 -25.28 -29.28
C GLU A 464 -13.14 -26.50 -30.13
N THR A 465 -13.95 -27.39 -29.57
CA THR A 465 -14.50 -28.55 -30.28
C THR A 465 -15.89 -28.20 -30.82
N THR A 466 -16.01 -28.02 -32.13
CA THR A 466 -17.32 -27.95 -32.79
C THR A 466 -17.73 -29.34 -33.29
N ASN A 467 -18.84 -29.84 -32.76
CA ASN A 467 -19.48 -31.07 -33.23
C ASN A 467 -20.33 -30.79 -34.47
N HIS A 468 -19.86 -31.21 -35.64
CA HIS A 468 -20.73 -31.53 -36.76
C HIS A 468 -20.54 -33.00 -37.15
N GLY A 469 -21.66 -33.66 -37.48
CA GLY A 469 -21.82 -35.11 -37.46
C GLY A 469 -20.72 -35.94 -38.12
N ASN A 470 -20.41 -37.05 -37.44
CA ASN A 470 -19.63 -38.21 -37.89
C ASN A 470 -18.28 -37.94 -38.58
N ALA A 471 -17.46 -37.04 -38.03
CA ALA A 471 -16.00 -37.18 -37.95
C ALA A 471 -15.42 -36.07 -37.06
N THR A 472 -14.75 -36.42 -35.96
CA THR A 472 -14.03 -35.45 -35.12
C THR A 472 -12.73 -35.02 -35.82
N HIS A 473 -12.73 -33.84 -36.44
CA HIS A 473 -11.51 -33.15 -36.83
C HIS A 473 -11.25 -31.99 -35.86
N ALA A 474 -10.11 -32.00 -35.19
CA ALA A 474 -9.65 -30.86 -34.39
C ALA A 474 -8.95 -29.88 -35.33
N VAL A 475 -9.55 -28.70 -35.54
CA VAL A 475 -8.92 -27.60 -36.29
C VAL A 475 -8.23 -26.69 -35.29
N ILE A 476 -6.92 -26.47 -35.45
CA ILE A 476 -6.12 -25.57 -34.61
C ILE A 476 -6.05 -24.21 -35.30
N THR A 477 -6.73 -23.20 -34.75
CA THR A 477 -6.64 -21.82 -35.24
C THR A 477 -5.68 -21.01 -34.37
N VAL A 478 -4.63 -20.44 -34.97
CA VAL A 478 -3.64 -19.60 -34.29
C VAL A 478 -3.97 -18.12 -34.53
N CYS A 479 -4.60 -17.45 -33.57
CA CYS A 479 -4.78 -15.99 -33.63
C CYS A 479 -3.51 -15.27 -33.14
N ALA A 480 -2.99 -14.35 -33.98
CA ALA A 480 -1.92 -13.44 -33.61
C ALA A 480 -2.52 -12.14 -33.07
N LEU A 481 -2.19 -11.77 -31.82
CA LEU A 481 -2.50 -10.44 -31.29
C LEU A 481 -1.25 -9.56 -31.47
N SER A 482 -1.25 -8.73 -32.51
CA SER A 482 -0.23 -7.70 -32.73
C SER A 482 -0.57 -6.45 -31.92
N THR A 483 0.40 -5.93 -31.17
CA THR A 483 0.33 -4.61 -30.54
C THR A 483 0.57 -3.53 -31.59
N ALA A 484 -0.51 -3.01 -32.16
CA ALA A 484 -0.52 -1.73 -32.87
C ALA A 484 -1.81 -0.99 -32.53
N LEU A 485 -1.77 -0.18 -31.47
CA LEU A 485 -2.74 0.89 -31.27
C LEU A 485 -2.02 2.22 -31.42
N GLU A 486 -1.69 2.55 -32.67
CA GLU A 486 -1.47 3.93 -33.11
C GLU A 486 -1.81 4.02 -34.60
N SER A 487 -2.68 4.97 -34.93
CA SER A 487 -3.31 5.26 -36.23
C SER A 487 -4.38 4.25 -36.71
N GLY A 488 -5.64 4.68 -36.66
CA GLY A 488 -6.76 3.94 -37.22
C GLY A 488 -6.78 4.01 -38.74
N ILE A 489 -7.09 2.88 -39.38
CA ILE A 489 -7.80 2.71 -40.66
C ILE A 489 -8.27 1.24 -40.69
N LEU A 490 -9.52 1.05 -41.11
CA LEU A 490 -10.29 -0.19 -41.19
C LEU A 490 -9.94 -0.93 -42.50
N GLU A 491 -9.53 -2.20 -42.46
CA GLU A 491 -9.64 -3.11 -43.62
C GLU A 491 -10.03 -4.53 -43.19
N ASP A 492 -10.88 -5.16 -44.03
CA ASP A 492 -11.62 -6.41 -43.84
C ASP A 492 -10.77 -7.69 -43.84
N PRO A 493 -11.26 -8.82 -43.28
CA PRO A 493 -10.52 -10.08 -43.23
C PRO A 493 -10.68 -10.93 -44.49
N LEU A 494 -9.53 -11.38 -45.03
CA LEU A 494 -9.40 -12.42 -46.06
C LEU A 494 -9.65 -13.82 -45.46
N ILE A 495 -10.53 -14.58 -46.12
CA ILE A 495 -10.85 -15.99 -45.85
C ILE A 495 -9.79 -16.87 -46.53
N LEU A 496 -9.24 -17.83 -45.78
CA LEU A 496 -8.56 -19.02 -46.32
C LEU A 496 -8.86 -20.23 -45.43
#